data_AF-A0A520UZV7-F1
#
_entry.id   AF-A0A520UZV7-F1
#
_cell.length_a   1.000
_cell.length_b   1.000
_cell.length_c   1.000
_cell.angle_alpha   90.00
_cell.angle_beta   90.00
_cell.angle_gamma   90.00
#
_symmetry.space_group_name_H-M   'P 1'
#
loop_
_entity.id
_entity.type
_entity.pdbx_description
1 polymer ?
#
loop_
_entity_poly.entity_id
_entity_poly.type
_entity_poly.pdbx_seq_one_letter_code
_entity_poly.pdbx_strand_id
1 'polypeptide(L)'
;MNIKKILEKKLINSDSSDLWFDSIDSAQQIVNANFLSDKDLELIILNSNTINSFNNLISLIYLESKRPNLTVKSFDKIVKYSQGLSYDGRAKKATIVEYPISSWIDSVEIVSNWLKENSLRAEFEHIVDYIACSTEEINLTSHESDLTSLVSGFLKDYGFNNSFEL
;
A
#
# COMPACT_ATOMS: atom_id res chain seq x y z
N MET A 1 -5.49 -13.39 -15.96
CA MET A 1 -5.29 -11.95 -16.25
C MET A 1 -4.57 -11.76 -17.61
N ASN A 2 -4.88 -10.72 -18.40
CA ASN A 2 -4.13 -10.40 -19.64
C ASN A 2 -3.17 -9.22 -19.39
N ILE A 3 -1.91 -9.53 -19.06
CA ILE A 3 -0.88 -8.54 -18.67
C ILE A 3 -0.68 -7.50 -19.76
N LYS A 4 -0.54 -7.92 -21.02
CA LYS A 4 -0.30 -7.02 -22.15
C LYS A 4 -1.38 -5.94 -22.25
N LYS A 5 -2.66 -6.35 -22.15
CA LYS A 5 -3.79 -5.41 -22.18
C LYS A 5 -3.79 -4.44 -20.98
N ILE A 6 -3.32 -4.88 -19.81
CA ILE A 6 -3.21 -4.01 -18.63
C ILE A 6 -2.06 -3.03 -18.80
N LEU A 7 -0.91 -3.48 -19.31
CA LEU A 7 0.23 -2.62 -19.60
C LEU A 7 -0.10 -1.58 -20.67
N GLU A 8 -0.87 -1.95 -21.70
CA GLU A 8 -1.39 -0.99 -22.69
C GLU A 8 -2.24 0.12 -22.06
N LYS A 9 -3.04 -0.20 -21.01
CA LYS A 9 -3.79 0.82 -20.27
C LYS A 9 -2.89 1.70 -19.40
N LYS A 10 -1.83 1.13 -18.82
CA LYS A 10 -0.97 1.78 -17.82
C LYS A 10 0.14 2.62 -18.44
N LEU A 11 0.80 2.09 -19.47
CA LEU A 11 2.06 2.56 -20.02
C LEU A 11 1.84 3.00 -21.47
N ILE A 12 1.18 4.13 -21.64
CA ILE A 12 1.05 4.74 -22.96
C ILE A 12 2.44 5.22 -23.39
N ASN A 13 3.11 4.45 -24.26
CA ASN A 13 4.42 4.75 -24.86
C ASN A 13 5.61 4.83 -23.88
N SER A 14 5.77 3.87 -22.98
CA SER A 14 6.92 3.82 -22.06
C SER A 14 7.94 2.73 -22.43
N ASP A 15 9.22 3.09 -22.45
CA ASP A 15 10.36 2.17 -22.58
C ASP A 15 10.50 1.20 -21.37
N SER A 16 9.69 1.38 -20.32
CA SER A 16 9.69 0.52 -19.12
C SER A 16 8.77 -0.70 -19.20
N SER A 17 8.13 -0.95 -20.35
CA SER A 17 7.15 -2.04 -20.50
C SER A 17 7.72 -3.42 -20.15
N ASP A 18 8.97 -3.70 -20.52
CA ASP A 18 9.61 -5.00 -20.25
C ASP A 18 9.86 -5.19 -18.75
N LEU A 19 10.36 -4.17 -18.06
CA LEU A 19 10.59 -4.22 -16.60
C LEU A 19 9.29 -4.40 -15.82
N TRP A 20 8.21 -3.73 -16.25
CA TRP A 20 6.89 -3.95 -15.68
C TRP A 20 6.38 -5.37 -15.93
N PHE A 21 6.56 -5.88 -17.15
CA PHE A 21 6.15 -7.24 -17.49
C PHE A 21 6.85 -8.27 -16.60
N ASP A 22 8.17 -8.19 -16.47
CA ASP A 22 8.96 -9.11 -15.64
C ASP A 22 8.56 -9.03 -14.16
N SER A 23 8.30 -7.83 -13.65
CA SER A 23 7.85 -7.62 -12.27
C SER A 23 6.46 -8.21 -12.03
N ILE A 24 5.54 -8.07 -12.99
CA ILE A 24 4.18 -8.63 -12.90
C ILE A 24 4.20 -10.15 -13.00
N ASP A 25 4.97 -10.71 -13.93
CA ASP A 25 5.12 -12.16 -14.09
C ASP A 25 5.70 -12.77 -12.81
N SER A 26 6.73 -12.14 -12.24
CA SER A 26 7.30 -12.54 -10.95
C SER A 26 6.26 -12.49 -9.83
N ALA A 27 5.45 -11.43 -9.74
CA ALA A 27 4.39 -11.31 -8.74
C ALA A 27 3.37 -12.45 -8.83
N GLN A 28 2.97 -12.85 -10.03
CA GLN A 28 2.03 -13.95 -10.27
C GLN A 28 2.60 -15.31 -9.85
N GLN A 29 3.92 -15.49 -9.95
CA GLN A 29 4.58 -16.74 -9.57
C GLN A 29 4.77 -16.86 -8.05
N ILE A 30 5.04 -15.75 -7.35
CA ILE A 30 5.40 -15.78 -5.93
C ILE A 30 4.19 -15.62 -4.99
N VAL A 31 3.17 -14.86 -5.40
CA VAL A 31 1.98 -14.63 -4.57
C VAL A 31 0.92 -15.68 -4.92
N ASN A 32 0.50 -16.45 -3.92
CA ASN A 32 -0.54 -17.46 -4.11
C ASN A 32 -1.84 -16.80 -4.59
N ALA A 33 -2.43 -17.32 -5.67
CA ALA A 33 -3.71 -16.83 -6.20
C ALA A 33 -4.88 -16.90 -5.20
N ASN A 34 -4.81 -17.77 -4.19
CA ASN A 34 -5.76 -17.81 -3.07
C ASN A 34 -5.61 -16.61 -2.12
N PHE A 35 -4.41 -16.01 -2.07
CA PHE A 35 -4.11 -14.85 -1.23
C PHE A 35 -4.32 -13.53 -1.97
N LEU A 36 -3.89 -13.40 -3.22
CA LEU A 36 -4.12 -12.21 -4.04
C LEU A 36 -4.84 -12.62 -5.33
N SER A 37 -6.05 -12.08 -5.53
CA SER A 37 -6.81 -12.40 -6.74
C SER A 37 -6.25 -11.68 -7.98
N ASP A 38 -6.51 -12.21 -9.17
CA ASP A 38 -6.19 -11.53 -10.44
C ASP A 38 -6.76 -10.11 -10.51
N LYS A 39 -7.94 -9.88 -9.92
CA LYS A 39 -8.59 -8.56 -9.88
C LYS A 39 -7.83 -7.59 -8.98
N ASP A 40 -7.38 -8.06 -7.82
CA ASP A 40 -6.62 -7.23 -6.88
C ASP A 40 -5.23 -6.93 -7.45
N LEU A 41 -4.61 -7.90 -8.12
CA LEU A 41 -3.35 -7.68 -8.82
C LEU A 41 -3.50 -6.66 -9.96
N GLU A 42 -4.55 -6.76 -10.80
CA GLU A 42 -4.85 -5.72 -11.81
C GLU A 42 -5.04 -4.34 -11.16
N LEU A 43 -5.73 -4.27 -10.03
CA LEU A 43 -5.93 -3.02 -9.29
C LEU A 43 -4.61 -2.42 -8.79
N ILE A 44 -3.72 -3.26 -8.23
CA ILE A 44 -2.38 -2.85 -7.80
C ILE A 44 -1.57 -2.34 -8.99
N ILE A 45 -1.54 -3.07 -10.10
CA ILE A 45 -0.79 -2.68 -11.30
C ILE A 45 -1.26 -1.33 -11.79
N LEU A 46 -2.57 -1.12 -11.93
CA LEU A 46 -3.11 0.14 -12.46
C LEU A 46 -2.87 1.34 -11.54
N ASN A 47 -2.77 1.12 -10.22
CA ASN A 47 -2.63 2.20 -9.24
C ASN A 47 -1.19 2.43 -8.74
N SER A 48 -0.24 1.54 -9.01
CA SER A 48 1.16 1.74 -8.59
C SER A 48 1.84 2.76 -9.49
N ASN A 49 2.24 3.93 -8.97
CA ASN A 49 2.82 4.98 -9.83
C ASN A 49 4.23 4.63 -10.37
N THR A 50 4.98 3.77 -9.67
CA THR A 50 6.31 3.33 -10.08
C THR A 50 6.46 1.80 -9.97
N ILE A 51 7.48 1.26 -10.64
CA ILE A 51 7.86 -0.15 -10.48
C ILE A 51 8.29 -0.43 -9.04
N ASN A 52 8.93 0.54 -8.38
CA ASN A 52 9.38 0.38 -7.00
C ASN A 52 8.21 0.29 -6.03
N SER A 53 7.19 1.16 -6.16
CA SER A 53 6.01 1.10 -5.31
C SER A 53 5.22 -0.19 -5.53
N PHE A 54 5.13 -0.66 -6.79
CA PHE A 54 4.59 -1.97 -7.13
C PHE A 54 5.36 -3.11 -6.43
N ASN A 55 6.68 -3.20 -6.66
CA ASN A 55 7.51 -4.29 -6.12
C ASN A 55 7.56 -4.29 -4.59
N ASN A 56 7.59 -3.11 -3.97
CA ASN A 56 7.52 -2.97 -2.52
C ASN A 56 6.21 -3.54 -1.97
N LEU A 57 5.07 -3.17 -2.57
CA LEU A 57 3.77 -3.67 -2.16
C LEU A 57 3.65 -5.20 -2.35
N ILE A 58 4.10 -5.73 -3.49
CA ILE A 58 4.07 -7.18 -3.76
C ILE A 58 4.96 -7.93 -2.75
N SER A 59 6.12 -7.41 -2.40
CA SER A 59 6.99 -7.99 -1.38
C SER A 59 6.29 -8.07 -0.01
N LEU A 60 5.62 -6.98 0.40
CA LEU A 60 4.86 -6.94 1.65
C LEU A 60 3.67 -7.91 1.64
N ILE A 61 2.94 -8.00 0.53
CA ILE A 61 1.85 -8.97 0.34
C ILE A 61 2.37 -10.40 0.40
N TYR A 62 3.52 -10.67 -0.24
CA TYR A 62 4.14 -11.99 -0.19
C TYR A 62 4.50 -12.38 1.25
N LEU A 63 5.12 -11.49 2.02
CA LEU A 63 5.45 -11.73 3.42
C LEU A 63 4.19 -11.93 4.28
N GLU A 64 3.16 -11.11 4.07
CA GLU A 64 1.86 -11.25 4.74
C GLU A 64 1.22 -12.61 4.44
N SER A 65 1.31 -13.10 3.20
CA SER A 65 0.75 -14.40 2.78
C SER A 65 1.32 -15.61 3.50
N LYS A 66 2.50 -15.46 4.16
CA LYS A 66 3.13 -16.52 4.95
C LYS A 66 2.66 -16.54 6.40
N ARG A 67 1.91 -15.53 6.86
CA ARG A 67 1.40 -15.47 8.23
C ARG A 67 0.14 -16.33 8.38
N PRO A 68 0.06 -17.20 9.39
CA PRO A 68 -1.15 -17.97 9.66
C PRO A 68 -2.27 -17.10 10.23
N ASN A 69 -3.53 -17.50 10.02
CA ASN A 69 -4.72 -16.94 10.67
C ASN A 69 -5.01 -15.44 10.40
N LEU A 70 -4.64 -14.90 9.24
CA LEU A 70 -5.09 -13.58 8.81
C LEU A 70 -6.60 -13.54 8.59
N THR A 71 -7.30 -12.68 9.33
CA THR A 71 -8.74 -12.45 9.19
C THR A 71 -9.06 -11.41 8.12
N VAL A 72 -8.22 -10.39 7.95
CA VAL A 72 -8.36 -9.32 6.95
C VAL A 72 -7.00 -9.04 6.34
N LYS A 73 -6.90 -9.07 5.00
CA LYS A 73 -5.64 -8.78 4.31
C LYS A 73 -5.38 -7.28 4.31
N SER A 74 -4.12 -6.87 4.42
CA SER A 74 -3.77 -5.44 4.45
C SER A 74 -4.13 -4.71 3.15
N PHE A 75 -4.10 -5.40 2.01
CA PHE A 75 -4.58 -4.79 0.77
C PHE A 75 -6.11 -4.55 0.78
N ASP A 76 -6.90 -5.46 1.38
CA ASP A 76 -8.33 -5.25 1.57
C ASP A 76 -8.62 -4.05 2.50
N LYS A 77 -7.72 -3.80 3.46
CA LYS A 77 -7.72 -2.59 4.30
C LYS A 77 -7.50 -1.33 3.46
N ILE A 78 -6.46 -1.29 2.61
CA ILE A 78 -6.19 -0.17 1.70
C ILE A 78 -7.42 0.14 0.83
N VAL A 79 -8.04 -0.87 0.22
CA VAL A 79 -9.21 -0.67 -0.65
C VAL A 79 -10.37 -0.04 0.15
N LYS A 80 -10.66 -0.51 1.37
CA LYS A 80 -11.71 0.13 2.19
C LYS A 80 -11.34 1.53 2.66
N TYR A 81 -10.12 1.74 3.15
CA TYR A 81 -9.68 3.04 3.64
C TYR A 81 -9.63 4.09 2.53
N SER A 82 -9.33 3.69 1.29
CA SER A 82 -9.40 4.59 0.13
C SER A 82 -10.80 5.15 -0.15
N GLN A 83 -11.84 4.51 0.41
CA GLN A 83 -13.25 4.91 0.32
C GLN A 83 -13.75 5.58 1.61
N GLY A 84 -12.85 5.96 2.52
CA GLY A 84 -13.21 6.58 3.80
C GLY A 84 -13.87 5.62 4.80
N LEU A 85 -13.87 4.31 4.50
CA LEU A 85 -14.46 3.26 5.33
C LEU A 85 -13.41 2.61 6.23
N SER A 86 -13.81 2.05 7.37
CA SER A 86 -12.89 1.35 8.28
C SER A 86 -13.40 -0.04 8.69
N TYR A 87 -12.50 -0.96 9.03
CA TYR A 87 -12.85 -2.30 9.50
C TYR A 87 -13.29 -2.35 10.98
N ASP A 88 -12.67 -1.57 11.86
CA ASP A 88 -12.87 -1.70 13.33
C ASP A 88 -13.84 -0.69 13.94
N GLY A 89 -14.71 -0.10 13.12
CA GLY A 89 -15.52 1.04 13.56
C GLY A 89 -14.68 2.26 13.93
N ARG A 90 -13.42 2.36 13.46
CA ARG A 90 -12.59 3.57 13.57
C ARG A 90 -13.34 4.78 13.00
N ALA A 91 -14.04 4.60 11.88
CA ALA A 91 -14.96 5.56 11.27
C ALA A 91 -16.10 6.06 12.20
N LYS A 92 -16.44 5.34 13.28
CA LYS A 92 -17.40 5.82 14.29
C LYS A 92 -16.77 6.74 15.33
N LYS A 93 -15.44 6.78 15.43
CA LYS A 93 -14.67 7.60 16.39
C LYS A 93 -13.89 8.72 15.70
N ALA A 94 -13.38 8.48 14.50
CA ALA A 94 -12.75 9.45 13.62
C ALA A 94 -12.97 9.03 12.16
N THR A 95 -13.52 9.92 11.34
CA THR A 95 -13.69 9.68 9.90
C THR A 95 -12.30 9.55 9.27
N ILE A 96 -12.14 8.57 8.38
CA ILE A 96 -10.93 8.43 7.56
C ILE A 96 -11.15 9.28 6.32
N VAL A 97 -10.22 10.19 6.03
CA VAL A 97 -10.26 10.99 4.81
C VAL A 97 -10.00 10.11 3.58
N GLU A 98 -10.80 10.32 2.54
CA GLU A 98 -10.69 9.58 1.28
C GLU A 98 -9.43 10.00 0.50
N TYR A 99 -8.64 9.01 0.10
CA TYR A 99 -7.50 9.19 -0.79
C TYR A 99 -7.48 8.06 -1.82
N PRO A 100 -7.06 8.33 -3.07
CA PRO A 100 -7.02 7.30 -4.11
C PRO A 100 -6.04 6.18 -3.74
N ILE A 101 -6.31 4.97 -4.23
CA ILE A 101 -5.47 3.78 -3.96
C ILE A 101 -4.02 4.02 -4.34
N SER A 102 -3.74 4.77 -5.41
CA SER A 102 -2.38 5.13 -5.81
C SER A 102 -1.62 5.86 -4.70
N SER A 103 -2.23 6.84 -4.05
CA SER A 103 -1.62 7.57 -2.93
C SER A 103 -1.36 6.68 -1.71
N TRP A 104 -2.21 5.68 -1.47
CA TRP A 104 -1.97 4.68 -0.42
C TRP A 104 -0.77 3.79 -0.74
N ILE A 105 -0.65 3.32 -1.99
CA ILE A 105 0.48 2.49 -2.44
C ILE A 105 1.79 3.27 -2.32
N ASP A 106 1.82 4.52 -2.75
CA ASP A 106 3.00 5.38 -2.63
C ASP A 106 3.34 5.67 -1.16
N SER A 107 2.33 5.83 -0.30
CA SER A 107 2.55 6.03 1.14
C SER A 107 3.11 4.78 1.83
N VAL A 108 2.73 3.59 1.39
CA VAL A 108 3.35 2.33 1.84
C VAL A 108 4.83 2.30 1.48
N GLU A 109 5.21 2.75 0.28
CA GLU A 109 6.62 2.89 -0.12
C GLU A 109 7.36 3.90 0.77
N ILE A 110 6.76 5.06 1.06
CA ILE A 110 7.34 6.08 1.95
C ILE A 110 7.64 5.51 3.34
N VAL A 111 6.67 4.85 3.97
CA VAL A 111 6.87 4.23 5.29
C VAL A 111 7.93 3.14 5.23
N SER A 112 7.93 2.32 4.18
CA SER A 112 8.91 1.23 4.00
C SER A 112 10.34 1.77 3.86
N ASN A 113 10.52 2.85 3.08
CA ASN A 113 11.82 3.52 2.92
C ASN A 113 12.28 4.15 4.24
N TRP A 114 11.39 4.85 4.95
CA TRP A 114 11.69 5.43 6.25
C TRP A 114 12.14 4.36 7.26
N LEU A 115 11.42 3.23 7.34
CA LEU A 115 11.79 2.12 8.22
C LEU A 115 13.19 1.60 7.87
N LYS A 116 13.47 1.37 6.58
CA LYS A 116 14.78 0.91 6.10
C LYS A 116 15.91 1.89 6.45
N GLU A 117 15.70 3.19 6.23
CA GLU A 117 16.67 4.24 6.55
C GLU A 117 17.00 4.29 8.05
N ASN A 118 16.04 3.90 8.89
CA ASN A 118 16.20 3.83 10.35
C ASN A 118 16.60 2.43 10.85
N SER A 119 16.99 1.51 9.96
CA SER A 119 17.33 0.11 10.31
C SER A 119 16.20 -0.64 11.03
N LEU A 120 14.96 -0.35 10.64
CA LEU A 120 13.74 -0.93 11.18
C LEU A 120 12.98 -1.73 10.11
N ARG A 121 12.10 -2.60 10.59
CA ARG A 121 11.08 -3.28 9.79
C ARG A 121 9.75 -3.31 10.52
N ALA A 122 8.66 -3.44 9.78
CA ALA A 122 7.32 -3.61 10.33
C ALA A 122 6.52 -4.62 9.50
N GLU A 123 5.53 -5.23 10.12
CA GLU A 123 4.55 -6.04 9.40
C GLU A 123 3.67 -5.14 8.52
N PHE A 124 3.24 -5.64 7.37
CA PHE A 124 2.46 -4.86 6.40
C PHE A 124 1.19 -4.26 7.01
N GLU A 125 0.52 -5.02 7.88
CA GLU A 125 -0.65 -4.55 8.62
C GLU A 125 -0.36 -3.29 9.44
N HIS A 126 0.76 -3.23 10.15
CA HIS A 126 1.12 -2.07 10.96
C HIS A 126 1.44 -0.85 10.10
N ILE A 127 1.99 -1.06 8.90
CA ILE A 127 2.24 0.04 7.94
C ILE A 127 0.89 0.63 7.47
N VAL A 128 -0.05 -0.22 7.08
CA VAL A 128 -1.37 0.24 6.61
C VAL A 128 -2.15 0.92 7.74
N ASP A 129 -2.12 0.35 8.94
CA ASP A 129 -2.78 0.93 10.11
C ASP A 129 -2.15 2.27 10.51
N TYR A 130 -0.83 2.44 10.36
CA TYR A 130 -0.16 3.72 10.59
C TYR A 130 -0.64 4.80 9.61
N ILE A 131 -0.68 4.47 8.31
CA ILE A 131 -1.19 5.38 7.28
C ILE A 131 -2.65 5.74 7.59
N ALA A 132 -3.48 4.77 7.95
CA ALA A 132 -4.87 5.03 8.34
C ALA A 132 -4.98 5.94 9.57
N CYS A 133 -4.12 5.79 10.57
CA CYS A 133 -4.10 6.71 11.72
C CYS A 133 -3.73 8.14 11.30
N SER A 134 -2.81 8.31 10.34
CA SER A 134 -2.44 9.64 9.85
C SER A 134 -3.60 10.37 9.15
N THR A 135 -4.56 9.64 8.58
CA THR A 135 -5.70 10.19 7.82
C THR A 135 -6.97 10.40 8.64
N GLU A 136 -6.95 10.12 9.94
CA GLU A 136 -8.09 10.36 10.82
C GLU A 136 -8.33 11.88 10.96
N GLU A 137 -9.56 12.35 10.74
CA GLU A 137 -9.92 13.79 10.77
C GLU A 137 -9.44 14.53 12.02
N ILE A 138 -9.42 13.86 13.18
CA ILE A 138 -8.94 14.41 14.45
C ILE A 138 -7.47 14.81 14.43
N ASN A 139 -6.68 14.22 13.53
CA ASN A 139 -5.25 14.47 13.37
C ASN A 139 -4.98 15.51 12.28
N LEU A 140 -6.00 15.97 11.55
CA LEU A 140 -5.87 16.91 10.45
C LEU A 140 -6.20 18.33 10.89
N THR A 141 -5.21 19.22 10.82
CA THR A 141 -5.40 20.65 11.10
C THR A 141 -6.00 21.42 9.91
N SER A 142 -5.86 20.86 8.71
CA SER A 142 -6.53 21.24 7.47
C SER A 142 -6.68 20.00 6.58
N HIS A 143 -7.56 20.03 5.58
CA HIS A 143 -7.59 18.98 4.55
C HIS A 143 -6.26 18.99 3.77
N GLU A 144 -5.31 18.15 4.19
CA GLU A 144 -4.12 17.86 3.38
C GLU A 144 -4.59 17.14 2.11
N SER A 145 -4.36 17.77 0.96
CA SER A 145 -4.79 17.23 -0.33
C SER A 145 -4.01 16.01 -0.79
N ASP A 146 -2.88 15.71 -0.14
CA ASP A 146 -1.94 14.66 -0.55
C ASP A 146 -1.54 13.77 0.63
N LEU A 147 -1.92 12.50 0.55
CA LEU A 147 -1.62 11.50 1.57
C LEU A 147 -0.12 11.30 1.78
N THR A 148 0.69 11.41 0.73
CA THR A 148 2.12 11.12 0.82
C THR A 148 2.85 12.17 1.64
N SER A 149 2.48 13.45 1.48
CA SER A 149 2.95 14.56 2.30
C SER A 149 2.52 14.41 3.77
N LEU A 150 1.25 14.09 4.02
CA LEU A 150 0.69 13.86 5.35
C LEU A 150 1.44 12.76 6.11
N VAL A 151 1.62 11.60 5.48
CA VAL A 151 2.32 10.45 6.08
C VAL A 151 3.79 10.78 6.35
N SER A 152 4.45 11.51 5.46
CA SER A 152 5.84 11.96 5.65
C SER A 152 5.97 12.90 6.86
N GLY A 153 5.02 13.83 7.02
CA GLY A 153 4.94 14.71 8.19
C GLY A 153 4.73 13.92 9.48
N PHE A 154 3.80 12.96 9.46
CA PHE A 154 3.53 12.10 10.61
C PHE A 154 4.76 11.29 11.05
N LEU A 155 5.50 10.70 10.10
CA LEU A 155 6.74 9.98 10.38
C LEU A 155 7.81 10.88 11.00
N LYS A 156 7.92 12.12 10.52
CA LYS A 156 8.87 13.10 11.04
C LYS A 156 8.54 13.49 12.48
N ASP A 157 7.26 13.69 12.79
CA ASP A 157 6.83 14.21 14.09
C ASP A 157 6.73 13.10 15.16
N TYR A 158 6.33 11.89 14.77
CA TYR A 158 5.98 10.81 15.69
C TYR A 158 6.79 9.52 15.52
N GLY A 159 7.56 9.37 14.44
CA GLY A 159 8.25 8.12 14.12
C GLY A 159 7.29 6.96 13.87
N PHE A 160 7.76 5.73 14.12
CA PHE A 160 7.00 4.49 13.89
C PHE A 160 7.15 3.48 15.05
N ASN A 161 6.13 3.41 15.91
CA ASN A 161 6.19 2.64 17.17
C ASN A 161 6.10 1.11 17.00
N ASN A 162 5.40 0.61 15.97
CA ASN A 162 5.17 -0.83 15.79
C ASN A 162 6.22 -1.49 14.89
N SER A 163 7.49 -1.20 15.17
CA SER A 163 8.64 -1.66 14.38
C SER A 163 9.57 -2.57 15.18
N PHE A 164 10.46 -3.26 14.47
CA PHE A 164 11.50 -4.13 14.99
C PHE A 164 12.83 -3.75 14.37
N GLU A 165 13.93 -3.85 15.13
CA GLU A 165 15.28 -3.71 14.58
C GLU A 165 15.56 -4.80 13.53
N LEU A 166 16.29 -4.43 12.49
CA LEU A 166 16.73 -5.32 11.41
C LEU A 166 17.89 -6.24 11.84
#